data_AF-A0A2N9FJ63-F1
#
_entry.id   AF-A0A2N9FJ63-F1
#
_cell.length_a   1.000
_cell.length_b   1.000
_cell.length_c   1.000
_cell.angle_alpha   90.00
_cell.angle_beta   90.00
_cell.angle_gamma   90.00
#
_symmetry.space_group_name_H-M   'P 1'
#
loop_
_entity.id
_entity.type
_entity.pdbx_description
1 polymer ?
#
loop_
_entity_poly.entity_id
_entity_poly.type
_entity_poly.pdbx_seq_one_letter_code
_entity_poly.pdbx_strand_id
1 'polypeptide(L)'
;MCSAASTSSSISCHVSPHDVEFLEEIADESWNGDCAIYAFNSGSLTKLPRNGTLKVSLRTLTCEIYTISPIRVFGNDLLFAPLGLLDMYNSGGAVEALNCTMDLSRCTIKIKGRGCGQFGAYSSTKPKCCMVDMKEEEFTYNAVDGLLTVEIQGECKLRDIEFVY
;
A
#
# COMPACT_ATOMS: atom_id res chain seq x y z
N MET A 1 34.77 -36.04 -5.10
CA MET A 1 34.09 -35.00 -5.91
C MET A 1 33.79 -33.83 -4.97
N CYS A 2 34.51 -32.72 -5.11
CA CYS A 2 34.29 -31.53 -4.28
C CYS A 2 33.12 -30.74 -4.88
N SER A 3 32.01 -30.61 -4.15
CA SER A 3 30.92 -29.72 -4.53
C SER A 3 31.38 -28.29 -4.28
N ALA A 4 31.67 -27.54 -5.34
CA ALA A 4 31.91 -26.11 -5.22
C ALA A 4 30.61 -25.46 -4.72
N ALA A 5 30.65 -24.83 -3.55
CA ALA A 5 29.56 -23.99 -3.09
C ALA A 5 29.42 -22.84 -4.09
N SER A 6 28.31 -22.78 -4.83
CA SER A 6 28.00 -21.64 -5.68
C SER A 6 27.76 -20.43 -4.77
N THR A 7 28.76 -19.56 -4.67
CA THR A 7 28.57 -18.25 -4.04
C THR A 7 27.61 -17.46 -4.93
N SER A 8 26.31 -17.48 -4.62
CA SER A 8 25.35 -16.66 -5.34
C SER A 8 25.68 -15.19 -5.05
N SER A 9 26.37 -14.53 -5.97
CA SER A 9 26.66 -13.10 -5.88
C SER A 9 25.35 -12.33 -5.97
N SER A 10 25.08 -11.46 -4.99
CA SER A 10 23.94 -10.55 -5.03
C SER A 10 24.30 -9.28 -5.80
N ILE A 11 23.36 -8.75 -6.56
CA ILE A 11 23.46 -7.41 -7.15
C ILE A 11 22.66 -6.45 -6.26
N SER A 12 23.23 -5.28 -5.98
CA SER A 12 22.55 -4.24 -5.20
C SER A 12 22.22 -3.03 -6.08
N CYS A 13 21.04 -2.46 -5.87
CA CYS A 13 20.60 -1.22 -6.50
C CYS A 13 19.76 -0.40 -5.50
N HIS A 14 19.14 0.67 -5.97
CA HIS A 14 18.22 1.48 -5.19
C HIS A 14 16.89 1.65 -5.95
N VAL A 15 15.82 1.85 -5.18
CA VAL A 15 14.49 2.22 -5.67
C VAL A 15 14.08 3.52 -4.99
N SER A 16 13.50 4.44 -5.74
CA SER A 16 13.00 5.73 -5.24
C SER A 16 11.58 6.00 -5.75
N PRO A 17 10.71 6.66 -4.97
CA PRO A 17 9.47 7.22 -5.49
C PRO A 17 9.69 8.13 -6.69
N HIS A 18 10.85 8.80 -6.78
CA HIS A 18 11.22 9.62 -7.93
C HIS A 18 11.31 8.82 -9.25
N ASP A 19 11.49 7.51 -9.20
CA ASP A 19 11.55 6.64 -10.39
C ASP A 19 10.15 6.41 -11.00
N VAL A 20 9.07 6.82 -10.33
CA VAL A 20 7.69 6.70 -10.81
C VAL A 20 7.21 8.06 -11.34
N GLU A 21 6.85 8.08 -12.62
CA GLU A 21 6.31 9.26 -13.28
C GLU A 21 4.90 9.59 -12.76
N PHE A 22 4.51 10.87 -12.85
CA PHE A 22 3.15 11.35 -12.58
C PHE A 22 2.62 11.18 -11.14
N LEU A 23 3.47 10.91 -10.14
CA LEU A 23 3.04 10.81 -8.74
C LEU A 23 2.29 12.07 -8.24
N GLU A 24 2.72 13.25 -8.66
CA GLU A 24 2.04 14.52 -8.31
C GLU A 24 0.65 14.63 -8.93
N GLU A 25 0.49 14.18 -10.18
CA GLU A 25 -0.78 14.26 -10.89
C GLU A 25 -1.81 13.30 -10.30
N ILE A 26 -1.39 12.10 -9.91
CA ILE A 26 -2.30 11.11 -9.30
C ILE A 26 -2.68 11.50 -7.87
N ALA A 27 -1.76 12.10 -7.10
CA ALA A 27 -1.93 12.34 -5.68
C ALA A 27 -2.64 13.64 -5.34
N ASP A 28 -2.72 14.56 -6.32
CA ASP A 28 -3.26 15.91 -6.20
C ASP A 28 -2.65 16.74 -5.05
N GLU A 29 -3.28 17.86 -4.70
CA GLU A 29 -2.81 18.77 -3.65
C GLU A 29 -2.83 18.14 -2.24
N SER A 30 -3.49 16.99 -2.08
CA SER A 30 -3.53 16.26 -0.81
C SER A 30 -2.25 15.48 -0.51
N TRP A 31 -1.29 15.40 -1.45
CA TRP A 31 -0.03 14.69 -1.23
C TRP A 31 0.87 15.39 -0.22
N ASN A 32 1.38 14.66 0.79
CA ASN A 32 2.32 15.20 1.77
C ASN A 32 3.80 15.14 1.33
N GLY A 33 4.09 14.61 0.13
CA GLY A 33 5.44 14.40 -0.38
C GLY A 33 6.10 13.07 0.01
N ASP A 34 5.46 12.26 0.85
CA ASP A 34 5.91 10.91 1.19
C ASP A 34 5.13 9.84 0.41
N CYS A 35 5.73 8.67 0.26
CA CYS A 35 5.09 7.50 -0.34
C CYS A 35 5.16 6.30 0.61
N ALA A 36 4.14 5.47 0.53
CA ALA A 36 4.13 4.12 1.05
C ALA A 36 4.68 3.18 -0.03
N ILE A 37 5.75 2.46 0.30
CA ILE A 37 6.43 1.53 -0.61
C ILE A 37 6.22 0.12 -0.07
N TYR A 38 5.41 -0.67 -0.75
CA TYR A 38 5.15 -2.06 -0.40
C TYR A 38 5.96 -3.00 -1.27
N ALA A 39 6.70 -3.91 -0.64
CA ALA A 39 7.52 -4.92 -1.30
C ALA A 39 6.78 -6.26 -1.32
N PHE A 40 6.36 -6.69 -2.50
CA PHE A 40 5.45 -7.82 -2.70
C PHE A 40 5.99 -9.15 -2.14
N ASN A 41 7.20 -9.57 -2.53
CA ASN A 41 7.74 -10.87 -2.16
C ASN A 41 8.12 -10.94 -0.67
N SER A 42 8.57 -9.83 -0.09
CA SER A 42 8.90 -9.75 1.33
C SER A 42 7.71 -9.41 2.24
N GLY A 43 6.59 -8.94 1.67
CA GLY A 43 5.41 -8.50 2.40
C GLY A 43 5.66 -7.29 3.32
N SER A 44 6.67 -6.47 3.00
CA SER A 44 7.12 -5.39 3.89
C SER A 44 6.69 -4.01 3.40
N LEU A 45 6.34 -3.12 4.33
CA LEU A 45 5.94 -1.74 4.05
C LEU A 45 7.00 -0.77 4.57
N THR A 46 7.40 0.19 3.74
CA THR A 46 8.31 1.27 4.13
C THR A 46 7.75 2.61 3.71
N LYS A 47 7.74 3.57 4.64
CA LYS A 47 7.45 4.97 4.33
C LYS A 47 8.73 5.67 3.86
N LEU A 48 8.68 6.39 2.75
CA LEU A 48 9.84 7.09 2.19
C LEU A 48 9.45 8.46 1.62
N PRO A 49 10.24 9.53 1.84
CA PRO A 49 10.02 10.80 1.14
C PRO A 49 10.25 10.65 -0.36
N ARG A 50 9.67 11.54 -1.17
CA ARG A 50 9.78 11.53 -2.65
C ARG A 50 11.20 11.31 -3.17
N ASN A 51 12.18 12.00 -2.58
CA ASN A 51 13.58 11.95 -3.00
C ASN A 51 14.42 10.95 -2.19
N GLY A 52 13.77 10.15 -1.34
CA GLY A 52 14.43 9.09 -0.59
C GLY A 52 14.81 7.92 -1.49
N THR A 53 15.70 7.07 -0.99
CA THR A 53 16.11 5.85 -1.69
C THR A 53 16.04 4.65 -0.75
N LEU A 54 15.59 3.52 -1.30
CA LEU A 54 15.54 2.22 -0.64
C LEU A 54 16.57 1.31 -1.30
N LYS A 55 17.53 0.80 -0.54
CA LYS A 55 18.52 -0.15 -1.05
C LYS A 55 17.87 -1.52 -1.25
N VAL A 56 18.08 -2.10 -2.43
CA VAL A 56 17.61 -3.43 -2.79
C VAL A 56 18.80 -4.33 -3.07
N SER A 57 18.71 -5.61 -2.73
CA SER A 57 19.74 -6.60 -3.07
C SER A 57 19.10 -7.91 -3.50
N LEU A 58 19.37 -8.31 -4.74
CA LEU A 58 18.77 -9.48 -5.38
C LEU A 58 19.83 -10.56 -5.61
N ARG A 59 19.49 -11.80 -5.30
CA ARG A 59 20.30 -12.97 -5.65
C ARG A 59 20.00 -13.39 -7.10
N THR A 60 20.83 -14.27 -7.65
CA THR A 60 20.62 -14.84 -8.99
C THR A 60 19.23 -15.46 -9.10
N LEU A 61 18.51 -15.15 -10.19
CA LEU A 61 17.13 -15.61 -10.45
C LEU A 61 16.09 -15.20 -9.39
N THR A 62 16.30 -14.08 -8.70
CA THR A 62 15.30 -13.48 -7.78
C THR A 62 14.87 -12.11 -8.27
N CYS A 63 13.65 -11.71 -7.92
CA CYS A 63 13.12 -10.36 -8.14
C CYS A 63 12.41 -9.87 -6.88
N GLU A 64 12.13 -8.58 -6.85
CA GLU A 64 11.21 -7.95 -5.91
C GLU A 64 10.34 -6.96 -6.68
N ILE A 65 9.08 -6.83 -6.30
CA ILE A 65 8.11 -5.94 -6.95
C ILE A 65 7.67 -4.92 -5.91
N TYR A 66 7.77 -3.64 -6.27
CA TYR A 66 7.43 -2.54 -5.40
C TYR A 66 6.16 -1.83 -5.88
N THR A 67 5.21 -1.67 -4.98
CA THR A 67 4.06 -0.76 -5.14
C THR A 67 4.37 0.54 -4.44
N ILE A 68 4.37 1.64 -5.17
CA ILE A 68 4.64 2.99 -4.65
C ILE A 68 3.32 3.76 -4.67
N SER A 69 2.80 4.09 -3.49
CA SER A 69 1.54 4.80 -3.33
C SER A 69 1.75 6.13 -2.60
N PRO A 70 1.33 7.28 -3.18
CA PRO A 70 1.42 8.58 -2.53
C PRO A 70 0.62 8.64 -1.22
N ILE A 71 1.24 9.17 -0.16
CA ILE A 71 0.57 9.37 1.12
C ILE A 71 -0.18 10.69 1.12
N ARG A 72 -1.51 10.60 1.16
CA ARG A 72 -2.38 11.77 1.18
C ARG A 72 -2.77 12.16 2.60
N VAL A 73 -3.02 13.44 2.80
CA VAL A 73 -3.50 14.01 4.06
C VAL A 73 -5.01 14.17 4.01
N PHE A 74 -5.71 13.65 5.02
CA PHE A 74 -7.15 13.76 5.17
C PHE A 74 -7.52 14.30 6.55
N GLY A 75 -8.49 15.23 6.58
CA GLY A 75 -9.07 15.76 7.81
C GLY A 75 -8.06 16.21 8.87
N ASN A 76 -8.13 15.64 10.07
CA ASN A 76 -7.26 15.95 11.21
C ASN A 76 -5.87 15.29 11.06
N ASP A 77 -5.15 15.62 9.98
CA ASP A 77 -3.79 15.13 9.70
C ASP A 77 -3.67 13.61 9.54
N LEU A 78 -4.76 12.92 9.18
CA LEU A 78 -4.71 11.48 8.88
C LEU A 78 -3.93 11.28 7.59
N LEU A 79 -2.81 10.57 7.69
CA LEU A 79 -2.03 10.13 6.54
C LEU A 79 -2.51 8.76 6.06
N PHE A 80 -2.86 8.64 4.79
CA PHE A 80 -3.37 7.39 4.20
C PHE A 80 -2.88 7.20 2.75
N ALA A 81 -2.55 5.96 2.38
CA ALA A 81 -2.21 5.59 1.01
C ALA A 81 -2.74 4.19 0.67
N PRO A 82 -3.65 4.03 -0.32
CA PRO A 82 -4.10 2.71 -0.73
C PRO A 82 -3.01 1.98 -1.51
N LEU A 83 -2.74 0.72 -1.19
CA LEU A 83 -1.79 -0.14 -1.91
C LEU A 83 -2.51 -1.01 -2.95
N GLY A 84 -3.79 -1.30 -2.72
CA GLY A 84 -4.58 -2.19 -3.57
C GLY A 84 -4.50 -3.64 -3.08
N LEU A 85 -4.64 -4.61 -3.99
CA LEU A 85 -4.60 -6.03 -3.64
C LEU A 85 -3.15 -6.50 -3.49
N LEU A 86 -2.73 -6.80 -2.27
CA LEU A 86 -1.35 -7.15 -1.92
C LEU A 86 -0.88 -8.45 -2.54
N ASP A 87 -1.81 -9.38 -2.80
CA ASP A 87 -1.52 -10.67 -3.44
C ASP A 87 -1.42 -10.58 -4.98
N MET A 88 -1.53 -9.36 -5.54
CA MET A 88 -1.37 -9.11 -6.98
C MET A 88 -0.11 -8.29 -7.30
N TYR A 89 0.62 -8.68 -8.35
CA TYR A 89 1.78 -7.93 -8.83
C TYR A 89 1.42 -6.51 -9.31
N ASN A 90 0.20 -6.33 -9.84
CA ASN A 90 -0.38 -5.05 -10.23
C ASN A 90 -1.37 -4.53 -9.17
N SER A 91 -1.02 -4.70 -7.89
CA SER A 91 -1.81 -4.33 -6.71
C SER A 91 -2.56 -3.01 -6.84
N GLY A 92 -1.85 -1.92 -7.15
CA GLY A 92 -2.41 -0.57 -7.27
C GLY A 92 -3.47 -0.44 -8.37
N GLY A 93 -3.43 -1.30 -9.39
CA GLY A 93 -4.46 -1.35 -10.44
C GLY A 93 -5.83 -1.82 -9.95
N ALA A 94 -5.92 -2.35 -8.73
CA ALA A 94 -7.18 -2.67 -8.09
C ALA A 94 -7.90 -1.43 -7.54
N VAL A 95 -7.20 -0.30 -7.35
CA VAL A 95 -7.78 0.92 -6.77
C VAL A 95 -8.38 1.78 -7.89
N GLU A 96 -9.70 1.96 -7.88
CA GLU A 96 -10.39 2.81 -8.88
C GLU A 96 -10.66 4.22 -8.38
N ALA A 97 -10.94 4.39 -7.09
CA ALA A 97 -11.18 5.70 -6.50
C ALA A 97 -10.84 5.71 -5.02
N LEU A 98 -10.40 6.88 -4.54
CA LEU A 98 -10.17 7.17 -3.14
C LEU A 98 -10.90 8.47 -2.81
N ASN A 99 -11.77 8.44 -1.81
CA ASN A 99 -12.52 9.59 -1.32
C ASN A 99 -12.48 9.64 0.20
N CYS A 100 -12.71 10.81 0.76
CA CYS A 100 -12.86 11.00 2.20
C CYS A 100 -14.17 11.73 2.49
N THR A 101 -14.91 11.26 3.48
CA THR A 101 -16.05 11.98 4.04
C THR A 101 -15.71 12.41 5.46
N MET A 102 -15.92 13.69 5.75
CA MET A 102 -15.70 14.24 7.08
C MET A 102 -17.02 14.66 7.71
N ASP A 103 -17.26 14.20 8.93
CA ASP A 103 -18.27 14.71 9.85
C ASP A 103 -17.55 15.31 11.08
N LEU A 104 -18.25 16.12 11.88
CA LEU A 104 -17.72 16.92 13.01
C LEU A 104 -16.74 16.18 13.95
N SER A 105 -16.80 14.85 14.01
CA SER A 105 -15.91 14.01 14.82
C SER A 105 -15.42 12.73 14.14
N ARG A 106 -15.71 12.52 12.85
CA ARG A 106 -15.45 11.26 12.15
C ARG A 106 -14.82 11.51 10.79
N CYS A 107 -13.77 10.76 10.48
CA CYS A 107 -13.17 10.72 9.16
C CYS A 107 -13.41 9.33 8.58
N THR A 108 -14.05 9.25 7.42
CA THR A 108 -14.27 7.98 6.72
C THR A 108 -13.55 8.01 5.39
N ILE A 109 -12.55 7.14 5.26
CA ILE A 109 -11.87 6.89 3.99
C ILE A 109 -12.67 5.85 3.23
N LYS A 110 -13.08 6.19 2.00
CA LYS A 110 -13.82 5.31 1.09
C LYS A 110 -12.95 4.99 -0.11
N ILE A 111 -12.72 3.71 -0.36
CA ILE A 111 -12.00 3.20 -1.52
C ILE A 111 -12.96 2.41 -2.38
N LYS A 112 -12.95 2.68 -3.69
CA LYS A 112 -13.53 1.76 -4.67
C LYS A 112 -12.43 0.86 -5.18
N GLY A 113 -12.54 -0.42 -4.86
CA GLY A 113 -11.60 -1.45 -5.27
C GLY A 113 -12.24 -2.42 -6.28
N ARG A 114 -11.42 -3.08 -7.10
CA ARG A 114 -11.85 -4.18 -7.95
C ARG A 114 -11.04 -5.43 -7.64
N GLY A 115 -11.74 -6.55 -7.44
CA GLY A 115 -11.14 -7.86 -7.22
C GLY A 115 -11.44 -8.45 -5.84
N CYS A 116 -10.69 -9.48 -5.47
CA CYS A 116 -10.77 -10.17 -4.19
C CYS A 116 -9.37 -10.55 -3.71
N GLY A 117 -9.24 -10.90 -2.43
CA GLY A 117 -7.97 -11.18 -1.74
C GLY A 117 -7.62 -10.10 -0.71
N GLN A 118 -6.35 -10.07 -0.29
CA GLN A 118 -5.91 -9.16 0.75
C GLN A 118 -5.75 -7.73 0.21
N PHE A 119 -6.64 -6.83 0.60
CA PHE A 119 -6.49 -5.41 0.30
C PHE A 119 -5.61 -4.74 1.35
N GLY A 120 -4.65 -3.94 0.91
CA GLY A 120 -3.71 -3.23 1.76
C GLY A 120 -3.75 -1.72 1.59
N ALA A 121 -3.42 -1.03 2.68
CA ALA A 121 -3.16 0.39 2.70
C ALA A 121 -2.10 0.73 3.75
N TYR A 122 -1.44 1.87 3.59
CA TYR A 122 -0.77 2.55 4.69
C TYR A 122 -1.78 3.45 5.42
N SER A 123 -1.76 3.40 6.75
CA SER A 123 -2.44 4.37 7.59
C SER A 123 -1.59 4.77 8.80
N SER A 124 -1.49 6.08 9.03
CA SER A 124 -0.79 6.63 10.21
C SER A 124 -1.49 6.34 11.54
N THR A 125 -2.79 6.02 11.51
CA THR A 125 -3.59 5.76 12.71
C THR A 125 -4.37 4.47 12.51
N LYS A 126 -4.66 3.73 13.58
CA LYS A 126 -5.53 2.56 13.50
C LYS A 126 -7.00 3.00 13.27
N PRO A 127 -7.71 2.48 12.25
CA PRO A 127 -9.15 2.67 12.13
C PRO A 127 -9.93 2.11 13.34
N LYS A 128 -11.13 2.64 13.59
CA LYS A 128 -12.07 2.08 14.57
C LYS A 128 -12.77 0.82 14.02
N CYS A 129 -13.21 0.87 12.76
CA CYS A 129 -13.82 -0.27 12.07
C CYS A 129 -13.56 -0.21 10.55
N CYS A 130 -13.76 -1.36 9.90
CA CYS A 130 -13.73 -1.50 8.45
C CYS A 130 -15.06 -2.06 7.95
N MET A 131 -15.55 -1.55 6.83
CA MET A 131 -16.71 -2.09 6.14
C MET A 131 -16.35 -2.42 4.69
N VAL A 132 -16.81 -3.57 4.19
CA VAL A 132 -16.74 -3.95 2.78
C VAL A 132 -18.17 -4.19 2.29
N ASP A 133 -18.60 -3.43 1.28
CA ASP A 133 -19.97 -3.45 0.76
C ASP A 133 -21.04 -3.28 1.87
N MET A 134 -20.78 -2.34 2.79
CA MET A 134 -21.62 -2.04 3.98
C MET A 134 -21.69 -3.16 5.04
N LYS A 135 -20.89 -4.22 4.91
CA LYS A 135 -20.75 -5.27 5.91
C LYS A 135 -19.48 -5.04 6.72
N GLU A 136 -19.58 -5.09 8.04
CA GLU A 136 -18.40 -4.98 8.91
C GLU A 136 -17.50 -6.20 8.72
N GLU A 137 -16.21 -5.95 8.50
CA GLU A 137 -15.18 -6.97 8.30
C GLU A 137 -14.02 -6.75 9.26
N GLU A 138 -13.39 -7.85 9.67
CA GLU A 138 -12.18 -7.79 10.47
C GLU A 138 -11.00 -7.30 9.62
N PHE A 139 -10.13 -6.49 10.25
CA PHE A 139 -8.93 -5.96 9.62
C PHE A 139 -7.74 -6.11 10.56
N THR A 140 -6.54 -6.13 9.98
CA THR A 140 -5.29 -6.09 10.75
C THR A 140 -4.61 -4.75 10.60
N TYR A 141 -3.90 -4.31 11.64
CA TYR A 141 -3.15 -3.06 11.63
C TYR A 141 -1.83 -3.25 12.37
N ASN A 142 -0.73 -2.96 11.69
CA ASN A 142 0.60 -2.93 12.29
C ASN A 142 0.95 -1.49 12.66
N ALA A 143 1.06 -1.20 13.96
CA ALA A 143 1.38 0.13 14.46
C ALA A 143 2.85 0.56 14.22
N VAL A 144 3.73 -0.37 13.83
CA VAL A 144 5.15 -0.08 13.59
C VAL A 144 5.37 0.55 12.22
N ASP A 145 4.76 -0.02 11.17
CA ASP A 145 4.92 0.42 9.78
C ASP A 145 3.66 1.07 9.20
N GLY A 146 2.52 0.98 9.89
CA GLY A 146 1.23 1.51 9.46
C GLY A 146 0.49 0.63 8.45
N LEU A 147 0.91 -0.63 8.23
CA LEU A 147 0.25 -1.53 7.30
C LEU A 147 -1.14 -1.91 7.83
N LEU A 148 -2.16 -1.58 7.06
CA LEU A 148 -3.56 -1.88 7.27
C LEU A 148 -4.01 -2.89 6.21
N THR A 149 -4.57 -4.02 6.62
CA THR A 149 -5.09 -5.03 5.68
C THR A 149 -6.49 -5.49 6.02
N VAL A 150 -7.29 -5.78 4.99
CA VAL A 150 -8.63 -6.38 5.09
C VAL A 150 -8.79 -7.44 4.01
N GLU A 151 -9.44 -8.55 4.34
CA GLU A 151 -9.71 -9.63 3.38
C GLU A 151 -10.99 -9.33 2.60
N ILE A 152 -10.89 -9.22 1.27
CA ILE A 152 -12.05 -9.05 0.40
C ILE A 152 -12.50 -10.42 -0.11
N GLN A 153 -13.59 -10.92 0.45
CA GLN A 153 -14.16 -12.22 0.07
C GLN A 153 -15.01 -12.13 -1.21
N GLY A 154 -15.08 -13.25 -1.95
CA GLY A 154 -16.05 -13.46 -3.02
C GLY A 154 -15.52 -13.27 -4.44
N GLU A 155 -16.44 -12.98 -5.38
CA GLU A 155 -16.13 -12.83 -6.81
C GLU A 155 -15.40 -11.51 -7.11
N CYS A 156 -14.56 -11.50 -8.16
CA CYS A 156 -13.86 -10.33 -8.68
C CYS A 156 -14.82 -9.27 -9.26
N LYS A 157 -15.41 -8.47 -8.38
CA LYS A 157 -16.31 -7.36 -8.71
C LYS A 157 -15.79 -6.06 -8.09
N LEU A 158 -16.47 -4.97 -8.41
CA LEU A 158 -16.31 -3.71 -7.68
C LEU A 158 -16.76 -3.88 -6.23
N ARG A 159 -15.98 -3.29 -5.32
CA ARG A 159 -16.19 -3.32 -3.87
C ARG A 159 -16.03 -1.91 -3.32
N ASP A 160 -16.93 -1.54 -2.41
CA ASP A 160 -16.81 -0.33 -1.62
C ASP A 160 -16.17 -0.69 -0.27
N ILE A 161 -14.95 -0.22 -0.04
CA ILE A 161 -14.18 -0.45 1.19
C ILE A 161 -14.18 0.85 1.98
N GLU A 162 -14.59 0.81 3.23
CA GLU A 162 -14.62 1.97 4.11
C GLU A 162 -13.80 1.72 5.38
N PHE A 163 -12.94 2.68 5.73
CA PHE A 163 -12.26 2.72 7.02
C PHE A 163 -12.74 3.93 7.80
N VAL A 164 -13.25 3.70 9.00
CA VAL A 164 -13.80 4.75 9.85
C VAL A 164 -12.85 5.06 10.99
N TYR A 165 -12.52 6.33 11.16
CA TYR A 165 -11.62 6.88 12.18
C TYR A 165 -12.39 7.73 13.19
#